data_AF-A0A2G5SQN4-F1
#
_entry.id   AF-A0A2G5SQN4-F1
#
_cell.length_a   1.000
_cell.length_b   1.000
_cell.length_c   1.000
_cell.angle_alpha   90.00
_cell.angle_beta   90.00
_cell.angle_gamma   90.00
#
_symmetry.space_group_name_H-M   'P 1'
#
loop_
_entity.id
_entity.type
_entity.pdbx_description
1 polymer ?
#
loop_
_entity_poly.entity_id
_entity_poly.type
_entity_poly.pdbx_seq_one_letter_code
_entity_poly.pdbx_strand_id
1 'polypeptide(L)' 'MFNLFYFLFCALAISAFAAPLTEEEANAELRAAGMTQASIDGLDALSKKFATGFPLVKPDKEATDKFIADYRSESEK' A
#
# COMPACT_ATOMS: atom_id res chain seq x y z
N MET A 1 -21.64 -12.06 -33.63
CA MET A 1 -20.63 -12.85 -32.90
C MET A 1 -19.33 -12.05 -32.65
N PHE A 2 -18.77 -11.36 -33.65
CA PHE A 2 -17.52 -10.58 -33.52
C PHE A 2 -17.49 -9.56 -32.36
N ASN A 3 -18.61 -8.87 -32.10
CA ASN A 3 -18.68 -7.83 -31.07
C ASN A 3 -18.58 -8.40 -29.64
N LEU A 4 -19.17 -9.59 -29.38
CA LEU A 4 -19.11 -10.24 -28.07
C LEU A 4 -17.69 -10.72 -27.74
N PHE A 5 -16.97 -11.25 -28.74
CA PHE A 5 -15.57 -11.63 -28.58
C PHE A 5 -14.68 -10.43 -28.30
N TYR A 6 -14.96 -9.29 -28.92
CA TYR A 6 -14.24 -8.04 -28.65
C TYR A 6 -14.48 -7.53 -27.22
N PHE A 7 -15.73 -7.52 -26.76
CA PHE A 7 -16.05 -7.16 -25.37
C PHE A 7 -15.42 -8.11 -24.35
N LEU A 8 -15.44 -9.42 -24.62
CA LEU A 8 -14.81 -10.42 -23.76
C LEU A 8 -13.29 -10.22 -23.70
N PHE A 9 -12.66 -9.95 -24.86
CA PHE A 9 -11.23 -9.70 -24.96
C PHE A 9 -10.81 -8.40 -24.24
N CYS A 10 -11.58 -7.33 -24.40
CA CYS A 10 -11.37 -6.08 -23.66
C CYS A 10 -11.54 -6.27 -22.15
N ALA A 11 -12.57 -7.02 -21.70
CA ALA A 11 -12.77 -7.30 -20.28
C ALA A 11 -11.62 -8.11 -19.67
N LEU A 12 -11.11 -9.11 -20.39
CA LEU A 12 -9.94 -9.88 -19.99
C LEU A 12 -8.68 -9.01 -19.91
N ALA A 13 -8.44 -8.15 -20.89
CA ALA A 13 -7.29 -7.25 -20.89
C ALA A 13 -7.32 -6.27 -19.70
N ILE A 14 -8.49 -5.69 -19.37
CA ILE A 14 -8.63 -4.78 -18.23
C ILE A 14 -8.42 -5.51 -16.90
N SER A 15 -8.87 -6.76 -16.79
CA SER A 15 -8.69 -7.55 -15.56
C SER A 15 -7.23 -7.88 -15.22
N ALA A 16 -6.34 -7.94 -16.23
CA ALA A 16 -4.91 -8.19 -16.03
C ALA A 16 -4.18 -6.98 -15.40
N PHE A 17 -4.61 -5.75 -15.69
CA PHE A 17 -4.07 -4.53 -15.08
C PHE A 17 -4.72 -4.18 -13.73
N ALA A 18 -5.77 -4.89 -13.33
CA ALA A 18 -6.40 -4.75 -12.02
C ALA A 18 -5.76 -5.66 -10.95
N ALA A 19 -4.75 -6.44 -11.31
CA ALA A 19 -3.99 -7.23 -10.36
C ALA A 19 -3.27 -6.27 -9.38
N PRO A 20 -3.29 -6.56 -8.06
CA PRO A 20 -2.48 -5.82 -7.11
C PRO A 20 -1.02 -5.86 -7.56
N LEU A 21 -0.35 -4.69 -7.56
CA LEU A 21 1.09 -4.60 -7.75
C LEU A 21 1.78 -5.55 -6.77
N THR A 22 2.74 -6.33 -7.28
CA THR A 22 3.60 -7.13 -6.41
C THR A 22 4.49 -6.22 -5.57
N GLU A 23 4.96 -6.69 -4.40
CA GLU A 23 5.89 -5.92 -3.57
C GLU A 23 7.17 -5.55 -4.33
N GLU A 24 7.63 -6.43 -5.23
CA GLU A 24 8.81 -6.20 -6.05
C GLU A 24 8.59 -5.08 -7.08
N GLU A 25 7.44 -5.05 -7.76
CA GLU A 25 7.08 -3.99 -8.70
C GLU A 25 6.90 -2.64 -7.97
N ALA A 26 6.22 -2.63 -6.82
CA ALA A 26 6.04 -1.43 -6.01
C ALA A 26 7.39 -0.87 -5.55
N ASN A 27 8.32 -1.73 -5.09
CA ASN A 27 9.66 -1.30 -4.71
C ASN A 27 10.46 -0.77 -5.91
N ALA A 28 10.31 -1.37 -7.09
CA ALA A 28 10.96 -0.91 -8.31
C ALA A 28 10.44 0.48 -8.73
N GLU A 29 9.14 0.73 -8.63
CA GLU A 29 8.54 2.04 -8.89
C GLU A 29 9.04 3.11 -7.90
N LEU A 30 9.08 2.80 -6.60
CA LEU A 30 9.58 3.72 -5.58
C LEU A 30 11.07 4.06 -5.79
N ARG A 31 11.88 3.07 -6.16
CA ARG A 31 13.29 3.30 -6.55
C ARG A 31 13.39 4.18 -7.81
N ALA A 32 12.57 3.92 -8.82
CA ALA A 32 12.53 4.72 -10.04
C ALA A 32 12.09 6.17 -9.79
N ALA A 33 11.25 6.40 -8.77
CA ALA A 33 10.86 7.71 -8.28
C ALA A 33 11.97 8.42 -7.46
N GLY A 34 13.13 7.79 -7.28
CA GLY A 34 14.29 8.37 -6.61
C GLY A 34 14.37 8.08 -5.11
N MET A 35 13.54 7.18 -4.58
CA MET A 35 13.65 6.76 -3.18
C MET A 35 14.86 5.84 -2.98
N THR A 36 15.54 6.00 -1.85
CA THR A 36 16.60 5.07 -1.42
C THR A 36 16.00 3.78 -0.87
N GLN A 37 16.75 2.67 -0.89
CA GLN A 37 16.26 1.43 -0.29
C GLN A 37 15.92 1.60 1.20
N ALA A 38 16.73 2.37 1.94
CA ALA A 38 16.47 2.66 3.35
C ALA A 38 15.13 3.40 3.56
N SER A 39 14.79 4.37 2.70
CA SER A 39 13.49 5.05 2.78
C SER A 39 12.31 4.14 2.38
N ILE A 40 12.52 3.18 1.48
CA ILE A 40 11.50 2.18 1.10
C ILE A 40 11.26 1.20 2.25
N ASP A 41 12.34 0.68 2.85
CA ASP A 41 12.26 -0.22 4.00
C ASP A 41 11.59 0.50 5.20
N GLY A 42 11.91 1.77 5.41
CA GLY A 42 11.27 2.61 6.41
C GLY A 42 9.77 2.80 6.17
N LEU A 43 9.37 3.08 4.92
CA LEU A 43 7.97 3.21 4.53
C LEU A 43 7.20 1.89 4.71
N ASP A 44 7.79 0.75 4.33
CA ASP A 44 7.20 -0.58 4.50
C ASP A 44 7.01 -0.91 5.99
N ALA A 45 8.03 -0.68 6.82
CA ALA A 45 7.94 -0.89 8.27
C ALA A 45 6.85 -0.01 8.90
N LEU A 46 6.76 1.26 8.50
CA LEU A 46 5.74 2.19 8.96
C LEU A 46 4.34 1.71 8.55
N SER A 47 4.16 1.32 7.29
CA SER A 47 2.91 0.76 6.77
C SER A 47 2.45 -0.48 7.55
N LYS A 48 3.36 -1.44 7.77
CA LYS A 48 3.10 -2.66 8.55
C LYS A 48 2.71 -2.36 10.00
N LYS A 49 3.37 -1.38 10.63
CA LYS A 49 3.04 -0.95 12.00
C LYS A 49 1.63 -0.37 12.07
N PHE A 50 1.22 0.43 11.09
CA PHE A 50 -0.14 0.96 11.03
C PHE A 50 -1.17 -0.15 10.84
N ALA A 51 -0.95 -1.00 9.84
CA ALA A 51 -1.87 -2.08 9.48
C ALA A 51 -2.10 -3.07 10.64
N THR A 52 -1.09 -3.31 11.47
CA THR A 52 -1.17 -4.24 12.61
C THR A 52 -1.61 -3.56 13.90
N GLY A 53 -1.11 -2.36 14.20
CA GLY A 53 -1.35 -1.66 15.47
C GLY A 53 -2.68 -0.91 15.52
N PHE A 54 -3.06 -0.22 14.45
CA PHE A 54 -4.27 0.61 14.44
C PHE A 54 -5.56 -0.19 14.70
N PRO A 55 -5.77 -1.39 14.11
CA PRO A 55 -6.97 -2.19 14.38
C PRO A 55 -7.12 -2.64 15.83
N LEU A 56 -6.04 -2.69 16.61
CA LEU A 56 -6.05 -3.08 18.02
C LEU A 56 -6.52 -1.94 18.93
N VAL A 57 -6.21 -0.71 18.54
CA VAL A 57 -6.53 0.49 19.34
C VAL A 57 -7.80 1.20 18.88
N LYS A 58 -8.26 0.97 17.64
CA LYS A 58 -9.44 1.63 17.05
C LYS A 58 -10.71 1.68 17.91
N PRO A 59 -11.03 0.70 18.80
CA PRO A 59 -12.24 0.77 19.62
C PRO A 59 -12.14 1.80 20.75
N ASP A 60 -10.93 2.24 21.09
CA ASP A 60 -10.63 3.15 22.19
C ASP A 60 -10.02 4.45 21.65
N LYS A 61 -10.70 5.57 21.94
CA LYS A 61 -10.28 6.89 21.46
C LYS A 61 -8.94 7.32 22.04
N GLU A 62 -8.71 7.11 23.34
CA GLU A 62 -7.49 7.54 24.01
C GLU A 62 -6.29 6.71 23.52
N ALA A 63 -6.48 5.40 23.40
CA ALA A 63 -5.46 4.50 22.83
C ALA A 63 -5.17 4.83 21.36
N THR A 64 -6.19 5.19 20.58
CA THR A 64 -6.03 5.61 19.19
C THR A 64 -5.27 6.93 19.08
N ASP A 65 -5.65 7.95 19.86
CA ASP A 65 -5.00 9.25 19.84
C ASP A 65 -3.51 9.12 20.22
N LYS A 66 -3.20 8.29 21.24
CA LYS A 66 -1.82 7.96 21.62
C LYS A 66 -1.07 7.24 20.50
N PHE A 67 -1.69 6.23 19.89
CA PHE A 67 -1.09 5.48 18.78
C PHE A 67 -0.74 6.38 17.61
N ILE A 68 -1.63 7.31 17.23
CA ILE A 68 -1.38 8.26 16.13
C ILE A 68 -0.27 9.24 16.48
N ALA A 69 -0.20 9.73 17.73
CA ALA A 69 0.88 10.61 18.18
C ALA A 69 2.25 9.90 18.11
N ASP A 70 2.34 8.68 18.62
CA ASP A 70 3.55 7.86 18.61
C ASP A 70 3.97 7.54 17.15
N TYR A 71 3.01 7.14 16.32
CA TYR A 71 3.24 6.83 14.90
C TYR A 71 3.77 8.03 14.11
N ARG A 72 3.19 9.22 14.35
CA ARG A 72 3.65 10.46 13.71
C ARG A 72 5.09 10.80 14.11
N SER A 73 5.41 10.71 15.41
CA SER A 73 6.76 11.00 15.89
C SER A 73 7.82 10.08 15.28
N GLU A 74 7.47 8.84 14.94
CA GLU A 74 8.39 7.91 14.27
C GLU A 74 8.54 8.19 12.77
N SER A 75 7.48 8.67 12.10
CA SER A 75 7.53 9.02 10.67
C SER A 75 8.32 10.30 10.37
N GLU A 76 8.56 11.14 11.37
CA GLU A 76 9.28 12.41 11.27
C GLU A 76 10.78 12.30 11.63
N LYS A 77 11.28 11.09 11.95
CA LYS A 77 12.69 10.81 12.25
C LYS A 77 13.49 10.48 11.01
#